data_AF-A0A2S9G5T7-F1
#
_entry.id   AF-A0A2S9G5T7-F1
#
_cell.length_a   1.000
_cell.length_b   1.000
_cell.length_c   1.000
_cell.angle_alpha   90.00
_cell.angle_beta   90.00
_cell.angle_gamma   90.00
#
_symmetry.space_group_name_H-M   'P 1'
#
loop_
_entity.id
_entity.type
_entity.pdbx_description
1 polymer ?
#
loop_
_entity_poly.entity_id
_entity_poly.type
_entity_poly.pdbx_seq_one_letter_code
_entity_poly.pdbx_strand_id
1 'polypeptide(L)'
;AAKAGVMALTRCSAIEAVEYGVRINAVSPSIARHKFLEKTSSSELLDRLSEGEAFGRAAEPWEIATTIAFLASDYSSYLTGEIIS
;
A
#
# COMPACT_ATOMS: atom_id res chain seq x y z
N ALA A 1 -7.12 -11.05 -9.04
CA ALA A 1 -7.74 -12.01 -8.10
C ALA A 1 -7.05 -11.99 -6.73
N ALA A 2 -5.78 -12.36 -6.61
CA ALA A 2 -5.10 -12.48 -5.30
C ALA A 2 -5.17 -11.20 -4.44
N LYS A 3 -4.88 -10.02 -5.01
CA LYS A 3 -4.90 -8.75 -4.25
C LYS A 3 -6.31 -8.29 -3.84
N ALA A 4 -7.33 -8.55 -4.67
CA ALA A 4 -8.72 -8.33 -4.27
C ALA A 4 -9.13 -9.23 -3.09
N GLY A 5 -8.60 -10.47 -3.04
CA GLY A 5 -8.78 -11.35 -1.89
C GLY A 5 -8.17 -10.79 -0.60
N VAL A 6 -6.97 -10.20 -0.68
CA VAL A 6 -6.35 -9.51 0.46
C VAL A 6 -7.22 -8.33 0.93
N MET A 7 -7.76 -7.53 0.01
CA MET A 7 -8.64 -6.41 0.37
C MET A 7 -9.91 -6.88 1.11
N ALA A 8 -10.53 -7.97 0.64
CA ALA A 8 -11.67 -8.56 1.33
C ALA A 8 -11.29 -9.10 2.71
N LEU A 9 -10.17 -9.81 2.81
CA LEU A 9 -9.64 -10.34 4.07
C LEU A 9 -9.39 -9.22 5.08
N THR A 10 -8.73 -8.11 4.66
CA THR A 10 -8.49 -6.94 5.51
C THR A 10 -9.78 -6.43 6.14
N ARG A 11 -10.85 -6.29 5.35
CA ARG A 11 -12.14 -5.80 5.85
C ARG A 11 -12.82 -6.77 6.81
N CYS A 12 -12.85 -8.06 6.48
CA CYS A 12 -13.49 -9.06 7.34
C CYS A 12 -12.73 -9.22 8.67
N SER A 13 -11.40 -9.38 8.60
CA SER A 13 -10.57 -9.56 9.80
C SER A 13 -10.55 -8.32 10.69
N ALA A 14 -10.67 -7.11 10.14
CA ALA A 14 -10.74 -5.88 10.93
C ALA A 14 -11.93 -5.86 11.89
N ILE A 15 -13.09 -6.39 11.49
CA ILE A 15 -14.30 -6.45 12.32
C ILE A 15 -14.08 -7.43 13.49
N GLU A 16 -13.48 -8.59 13.23
CA GLU A 16 -13.20 -9.59 14.26
C GLU A 16 -12.10 -9.13 15.23
N ALA A 17 -11.11 -8.39 14.72
CA ALA A 17 -9.95 -7.95 15.49
C ALA A 17 -10.25 -6.79 16.47
N VAL A 18 -11.32 -6.03 16.24
CA VAL A 18 -11.65 -4.84 17.06
C VAL A 18 -11.94 -5.20 18.52
N GLU A 19 -12.51 -6.39 18.78
CA GLU A 19 -12.78 -6.90 20.13
C GLU A 19 -11.50 -7.09 20.96
N TYR A 20 -10.36 -7.22 20.27
CA TYR A 20 -9.02 -7.38 20.86
C TYR A 20 -8.23 -6.07 20.86
N GLY A 21 -8.82 -4.95 20.44
CA GLY A 21 -8.13 -3.66 20.32
C GLY A 21 -7.09 -3.61 19.19
N VAL A 22 -7.20 -4.50 18.19
CA VAL A 22 -6.27 -4.58 17.06
C VAL A 22 -6.89 -3.95 15.82
N ARG A 23 -6.15 -3.05 15.16
CA ARG A 23 -6.53 -2.42 13.88
C ARG A 23 -5.88 -3.17 12.72
N ILE A 24 -6.64 -3.44 11.67
CA ILE A 24 -6.13 -4.13 10.47
C ILE A 24 -6.44 -3.26 9.26
N ASN A 25 -5.41 -2.81 8.54
CA ASN A 25 -5.53 -2.00 7.34
C ASN A 25 -4.58 -2.52 6.26
N ALA A 26 -4.75 -2.08 5.01
CA ALA A 26 -3.82 -2.39 3.92
C ALA A 26 -3.41 -1.11 3.18
N VAL A 27 -2.19 -1.14 2.63
CA VAL A 27 -1.66 -0.13 1.72
C VAL A 27 -1.42 -0.79 0.38
N SER A 28 -1.99 -0.21 -0.68
CA SER A 28 -2.04 -0.76 -2.03
C SER A 28 -1.47 0.24 -3.05
N PRO A 29 -0.16 0.52 -2.99
CA PRO A 29 0.45 1.44 -3.93
C PRO A 29 0.41 0.88 -5.36
N SER A 30 0.52 1.78 -6.34
CA SER A 30 0.83 1.40 -7.72
C SER A 30 2.32 1.05 -7.85
N ILE A 31 3.08 1.70 -8.73
CA ILE A 31 4.50 1.43 -8.90
C ILE A 31 5.36 2.21 -7.89
N ALA A 32 6.28 1.49 -7.25
CA ALA A 32 7.29 2.05 -6.36
C ALA A 32 8.70 1.71 -6.86
N ARG A 33 9.56 2.72 -7.01
CA ARG A 33 10.90 2.53 -7.53
C ARG A 33 11.83 2.03 -6.42
N HIS A 34 12.27 0.78 -6.52
CA HIS A 34 13.22 0.21 -5.56
C HIS A 34 14.27 -0.65 -6.25
N LYS A 35 15.44 -0.82 -5.60
CA LYS A 35 16.62 -1.49 -6.18
C LYS A 35 16.34 -2.84 -6.82
N PHE A 36 15.46 -3.64 -6.21
CA PHE A 36 15.09 -4.95 -6.76
C PHE A 36 14.30 -4.83 -8.07
N LEU A 37 13.35 -3.90 -8.17
CA LEU A 37 12.55 -3.67 -9.37
C LEU A 37 13.44 -3.19 -10.52
N GLU A 38 14.36 -2.27 -10.24
CA GLU A 38 15.37 -1.78 -11.20
C GLU A 38 16.29 -2.90 -11.71
N LYS A 39 16.55 -3.92 -10.89
CA LYS A 39 17.37 -5.07 -11.28
C LYS A 39 16.60 -6.07 -12.15
N THR A 40 15.29 -6.22 -11.93
CA THR A 40 14.46 -7.25 -12.58
C THR A 40 13.69 -6.76 -13.80
N SER A 41 13.70 -5.46 -14.08
CA SER A 41 12.92 -4.83 -15.13
C SER A 41 13.77 -3.87 -15.95
N SER A 42 13.46 -3.69 -17.24
CA SER A 42 14.18 -2.74 -18.09
C SER A 42 13.83 -1.30 -17.71
N SER A 43 14.79 -0.37 -17.86
CA SER A 43 14.53 1.07 -17.63
C SER A 43 13.37 1.56 -18.49
N GLU A 44 13.34 1.19 -19.78
CA GLU A 44 12.27 1.61 -20.70
C GLU A 44 10.87 1.20 -20.23
N LEU A 45 10.73 -0.01 -19.65
CA LEU A 45 9.45 -0.45 -19.11
C LEU A 45 9.08 0.36 -17.86
N LEU A 46 10.04 0.59 -16.96
CA LEU A 46 9.80 1.36 -15.73
C LEU A 46 9.47 2.82 -16.02
N ASP A 47 10.14 3.43 -16.99
CA ASP A 47 9.90 4.81 -17.42
C ASP A 47 8.50 4.92 -18.03
N ARG A 48 8.12 4.01 -18.94
CA ARG A 48 6.76 3.96 -19.53
C ARG A 48 5.66 3.75 -18.48
N LEU A 49 5.87 2.86 -17.51
CA LEU A 49 4.91 2.65 -16.42
C LEU A 49 4.79 3.89 -15.53
N SER A 50 5.91 4.56 -15.25
CA SER A 50 5.96 5.78 -14.44
C SER A 50 5.25 6.96 -15.11
N GLU A 51 5.35 7.10 -16.44
CA GLU A 51 4.63 8.11 -17.21
C GLU A 51 3.10 7.96 -17.12
N GLY A 52 2.61 6.74 -16.91
CA GLY A 52 1.18 6.44 -16.73
C GLY A 52 0.64 6.78 -15.34
N GLU A 53 1.50 7.07 -14.37
CA GLU A 53 1.10 7.46 -13.02
C GLU A 53 0.56 8.90 -12.99
N ALA A 54 -0.32 9.20 -12.02
CA ALA A 54 -0.96 10.51 -11.91
C ALA A 54 0.04 11.68 -11.77
N PHE A 55 1.20 11.43 -11.17
CA PHE A 55 2.29 12.41 -11.02
C PHE A 55 3.40 12.24 -12.07
N GLY A 56 3.21 11.40 -13.09
CA GLY A 56 4.20 11.11 -14.13
C GLY A 56 5.50 10.49 -13.59
N ARG A 57 5.45 9.89 -12.39
CA ARG A 57 6.58 9.23 -11.74
C ARG A 57 6.11 8.09 -10.86
N ALA A 58 6.99 7.10 -10.66
CA ALA A 58 6.84 6.11 -9.61
C ALA A 58 6.92 6.75 -8.22
N ALA A 59 6.25 6.12 -7.25
CA ALA A 59 6.40 6.45 -5.84
C ALA A 59 7.79 6.03 -5.36
N GLU A 60 8.32 6.78 -4.41
CA GLU A 60 9.52 6.41 -3.68
C GLU A 60 9.15 5.53 -2.47
N PRO A 61 9.97 4.53 -2.08
CA PRO A 61 9.60 3.58 -1.04
C PRO A 61 9.27 4.24 0.31
N TRP A 62 9.91 5.36 0.62
CA TRP A 62 9.64 6.08 1.86
C TRP A 62 8.27 6.76 1.85
N GLU A 63 7.73 7.16 0.69
CA GLU A 63 6.40 7.75 0.58
C GLU A 63 5.33 6.74 1.01
N ILE A 64 5.50 5.47 0.62
CA ILE A 64 4.63 4.35 1.04
C ILE A 64 4.86 4.04 2.52
N ALA A 65 6.12 4.02 2.97
CA ALA A 65 6.47 3.75 4.36
C ALA A 65 5.84 4.77 5.33
N THR A 66 5.76 6.05 4.94
CA THR A 66 5.10 7.09 5.73
C THR A 66 3.62 6.79 5.95
N THR A 67 2.90 6.30 4.92
CA THR A 67 1.50 5.89 5.06
C THR A 67 1.36 4.71 6.03
N ILE A 68 2.26 3.72 5.94
CA ILE A 68 2.28 2.59 6.88
C ILE A 68 2.55 3.07 8.31
N ALA A 69 3.51 3.98 8.49
CA ALA A 69 3.82 4.57 9.80
C ALA A 69 2.63 5.36 10.38
N PHE A 70 1.91 6.12 9.54
CA PHE A 70 0.66 6.79 9.94
C PHE A 70 -0.38 5.78 10.43
N LEU A 71 -0.60 4.70 9.69
CA LEU A 71 -1.53 3.63 10.09
C LEU A 71 -1.10 2.92 11.38
N ALA A 72 0.19 2.79 11.62
CA ALA A 72 0.74 2.23 12.87
C ALA A 72 0.67 3.19 14.06
N SER A 73 0.57 4.50 13.82
CA SER A 73 0.53 5.54 14.85
C SER A 73 -0.86 5.75 15.47
N ASP A 74 -0.92 6.54 16.54
CA ASP A 74 -2.17 6.97 17.19
C ASP A 74 -2.97 7.99 16.35
N TYR A 75 -2.35 8.61 15.33
CA TYR A 75 -3.03 9.56 14.44
C TYR A 75 -4.13 8.92 13.59
N SER A 76 -4.13 7.59 13.48
CA SER A 76 -5.12 6.80 12.75
C SER A 76 -5.95 5.89 13.68
N SER A 77 -6.10 6.27 14.95
CA SER A 77 -6.74 5.44 16.00
C SER A 77 -8.16 4.97 15.66
N TYR A 78 -8.89 5.69 14.79
CA TYR A 78 -10.22 5.30 14.32
C TYR A 78 -10.22 4.39 13.07
N LEU A 79 -9.11 4.31 12.34
CA LEU A 79 -9.05 3.62 11.05
C LEU A 79 -8.77 2.12 11.23
N THR A 80 -9.72 1.28 10.78
CA THR A 80 -9.58 -0.17 10.67
C THR A 80 -10.44 -0.67 9.50
N GLY A 81 -9.98 -1.70 8.80
CA GLY A 81 -10.63 -2.27 7.62
C GLY A 81 -10.41 -1.47 6.33
N GLU A 82 -9.53 -0.48 6.35
CA GLU A 82 -9.31 0.44 5.23
C GLU A 82 -8.23 -0.05 4.26
N ILE A 83 -8.43 0.29 2.99
CA ILE A 83 -7.46 0.08 1.91
C ILE A 83 -7.03 1.45 1.41
N ILE A 84 -5.78 1.83 1.68
CA ILE A 84 -5.20 3.08 1.21
C ILE A 84 -4.46 2.81 -0.11
N SER A 85 -4.98 3.34 -1.21
CA SER A 85 -4.46 3.16 -2.58
C SER A 85 -3.69 4.37 -3.06
#